data_AF-A0A1B8XX69-F1
#
_entry.id   AF-A0A1B8XX69-F1
#
_cell.length_a   1.000
_cell.length_b   1.000
_cell.length_c   1.000
_cell.angle_alpha   90.00
_cell.angle_beta   90.00
_cell.angle_gamma   90.00
#
_symmetry.space_group_name_H-M   'P 1'
#
loop_
_entity.id
_entity.type
_entity.pdbx_description
1 polymer ?
#
loop_
_entity_poly.entity_id
_entity_poly.type
_entity_poly.pdbx_seq_one_letter_code
_entity_poly.pdbx_strand_id
1 'polypeptide(L)'
;MINDSLVPNMILPQFTGSLYPRGRKYPYPKAGQTNPTVKLFVANLYGPTHTLELMAPDSLRGRDYYITMVKWISNTRTVVRWLNRLQNISVLTVCETTTGACSK
;
A
#
# COMPACT_ATOMS: atom_id res chain seq x y z
N MET A 1 4.59 -1.33 -2.56
CA MET A 1 3.91 -1.38 -3.86
C MET A 1 2.42 -1.25 -3.65
N ILE A 2 1.79 -0.41 -4.46
CA ILE A 2 0.33 -0.26 -4.53
C ILE A 2 -0.06 -0.79 -5.92
N ASN A 3 -1.02 -1.71 -5.98
CA ASN A 3 -1.51 -2.30 -7.22
C ASN A 3 -2.99 -1.96 -7.42
N ASP A 4 -3.23 -1.14 -8.44
CA ASP A 4 -4.53 -0.55 -8.76
C ASP A 4 -5.17 -1.19 -10.01
N SER A 5 -4.63 -2.33 -10.50
CA SER A 5 -5.07 -2.93 -11.77
C SER A 5 -6.54 -3.33 -11.81
N LEU A 6 -7.13 -3.62 -10.64
CA LEU A 6 -8.55 -3.98 -10.48
C LEU A 6 -9.42 -2.82 -9.98
N VAL A 7 -8.84 -1.64 -9.76
CA VAL A 7 -9.55 -0.47 -9.28
C VAL A 7 -10.24 0.23 -10.45
N PRO A 8 -11.55 0.56 -10.34
CA PRO A 8 -12.26 1.30 -11.39
C PRO A 8 -11.61 2.66 -11.70
N ASN A 9 -11.64 3.08 -12.97
CA ASN A 9 -11.07 4.35 -13.40
C ASN A 9 -12.12 5.47 -13.42
N MET A 10 -11.73 6.66 -12.95
CA MET A 10 -12.49 7.91 -13.08
C MET A 10 -11.91 8.76 -14.22
N ILE A 11 -12.79 9.43 -14.96
CA ILE A 11 -12.42 10.34 -16.06
C ILE A 11 -12.44 11.78 -15.54
N LEU A 12 -11.33 12.50 -15.72
CA LEU A 12 -11.26 13.95 -15.59
C LEU A 12 -11.38 14.56 -16.99
N PRO A 13 -12.52 15.18 -17.34
CA PRO A 13 -12.67 15.81 -18.64
C PRO A 13 -11.75 17.03 -18.74
N GLN A 14 -11.14 17.20 -19.91
CA GLN A 14 -10.28 18.35 -20.21
C GLN A 14 -10.86 19.07 -21.43
N PHE A 15 -11.16 20.35 -21.27
CA PHE A 15 -11.78 21.18 -22.31
C PHE A 15 -10.80 22.21 -22.90
N THR A 16 -9.64 22.38 -22.29
CA THR A 16 -8.60 23.34 -22.70
C THR A 16 -7.29 22.62 -23.03
N GLY A 17 -6.45 23.22 -23.87
CA GLY A 17 -5.13 22.69 -24.24
C GLY A 17 -4.97 22.52 -25.76
N SER A 18 -4.67 21.30 -26.21
CA SER A 18 -4.52 20.97 -27.63
C SER A 18 -5.82 21.08 -28.42
N LEU A 19 -5.73 21.16 -29.76
CA LEU A 19 -6.88 21.21 -30.69
C LEU A 19 -7.93 20.11 -30.43
N TYR A 20 -7.47 18.91 -30.04
CA TYR A 20 -8.32 17.80 -29.59
C TYR A 20 -7.93 17.41 -28.17
N PRO A 21 -8.47 18.08 -27.14
CA PRO A 21 -8.10 17.80 -25.75
C PRO A 21 -8.60 16.40 -25.36
N ARG A 22 -7.78 15.69 -24.58
CA ARG A 22 -8.11 14.35 -24.08
C ARG A 22 -8.17 14.38 -22.57
N GLY A 23 -9.28 13.88 -22.01
CA GLY A 23 -9.42 13.70 -20.57
C GLY A 23 -8.42 12.69 -20.01
N ARG A 24 -8.07 12.86 -18.73
CA ARG A 24 -7.21 11.91 -18.01
C ARG A 24 -8.05 10.85 -17.32
N LYS A 25 -7.55 9.62 -17.28
CA LYS A 25 -8.14 8.52 -16.51
C LYS A 25 -7.20 8.17 -15.37
N TYR A 26 -7.74 7.94 -14.19
CA TYR A 26 -6.97 7.46 -13.05
C TYR A 26 -7.79 6.51 -12.17
N PRO A 27 -7.16 5.54 -11.49
CA PRO A 27 -7.85 4.65 -10.58
C PRO A 27 -8.48 5.42 -9.41
N TYR A 28 -9.79 5.26 -9.22
CA TYR A 28 -10.55 5.89 -8.14
C TYR A 28 -11.66 4.95 -7.66
N PRO A 29 -11.49 4.29 -6.49
CA PRO A 29 -12.52 3.44 -5.93
C PRO A 29 -13.61 4.28 -5.27
N LYS A 30 -14.83 4.24 -5.81
CA LYS A 30 -16.03 4.77 -5.13
C LYS A 30 -16.45 3.85 -3.98
N ALA A 31 -17.41 4.31 -3.17
CA ALA A 31 -17.96 3.52 -2.06
C ALA A 31 -18.39 2.11 -2.52
N GLY A 32 -17.92 1.08 -1.80
CA GLY A 32 -18.19 -0.33 -2.10
C GLY A 32 -17.33 -0.95 -3.20
N GLN A 33 -16.59 -0.16 -3.99
CA GLN A 33 -15.77 -0.69 -5.08
C GLN A 33 -14.47 -1.33 -4.59
N THR A 34 -13.85 -2.13 -5.46
CA THR A 34 -12.57 -2.80 -5.21
C THR A 34 -11.48 -1.78 -4.90
N ASN A 35 -10.82 -1.99 -3.78
CA ASN A 35 -9.70 -1.17 -3.34
C ASN A 35 -8.39 -1.61 -3.98
N PRO A 36 -7.39 -0.72 -4.01
CA PRO A 36 -6.04 -1.08 -4.40
C PRO A 36 -5.44 -2.09 -3.42
N THR A 37 -4.70 -3.06 -3.95
CA THR A 37 -3.96 -4.03 -3.13
C THR A 37 -2.59 -3.46 -2.78
N VAL A 38 -2.18 -3.60 -1.52
CA VAL A 38 -0.93 -2.99 -1.04
C VAL A 38 0.00 -4.05 -0.47
N LYS A 39 1.29 -3.89 -0.77
CA LYS A 39 2.39 -4.70 -0.24
C LYS A 39 3.51 -3.79 0.23
N LEU A 40 4.12 -4.07 1.36
CA LEU A 40 5.23 -3.28 1.89
C LEU A 40 6.54 -3.98 1.60
N PHE A 41 7.50 -3.27 1.01
CA PHE A 41 8.82 -3.80 0.72
C PHE A 41 9.90 -2.95 1.38
N VAL A 42 10.98 -3.59 1.79
CA VAL A 42 12.21 -2.94 2.22
C VAL A 42 13.32 -3.34 1.27
N ALA A 43 14.14 -2.39 0.85
CA ALA A 43 15.30 -2.63 0.00
C ALA A 43 16.58 -2.22 0.74
N ASN A 44 17.62 -3.04 0.63
CA ASN A 44 18.96 -2.62 1.05
C ASN A 44 19.58 -1.72 -0.02
N LEU A 45 20.11 -0.57 0.40
CA LEU A 45 20.78 0.40 -0.47
C LEU A 45 22.28 0.15 -0.63
N TYR A 46 22.86 -0.70 0.23
CA TYR A 46 24.27 -1.07 0.18
C TYR A 46 24.45 -2.45 -0.45
N GLY A 47 25.19 -2.50 -1.56
CA GLY A 47 25.47 -3.74 -2.28
C GLY A 47 24.31 -4.22 -3.16
N PRO A 48 24.16 -5.54 -3.38
CA PRO A 48 23.07 -6.08 -4.20
C PRO A 48 21.71 -5.76 -3.56
N THR A 49 20.83 -5.15 -4.35
CA THR A 49 19.49 -4.70 -3.93
C THR A 49 18.59 -5.91 -3.66
N HIS A 50 18.68 -6.44 -2.45
CA HIS A 50 17.72 -7.42 -1.96
C HIS A 50 16.47 -6.67 -1.48
N THR A 51 15.34 -6.99 -2.07
CA THR A 51 14.03 -6.50 -1.67
C THR A 51 13.30 -7.57 -0.89
N LEU A 52 12.81 -7.23 0.29
CA LEU A 52 12.09 -8.13 1.18
C LEU A 52 10.68 -7.60 1.44
N GLU A 53 9.66 -8.47 1.35
CA GLU A 53 8.27 -8.14 1.65
C GLU A 53 8.00 -8.24 3.15
N LEU A 54 7.49 -7.17 3.76
CA LEU A 54 7.01 -7.19 5.14
C LEU A 54 5.59 -7.72 5.18
N MET A 55 5.41 -8.88 5.82
CA MET A 55 4.15 -9.60 5.81
C MET A 55 3.11 -8.93 6.72
N ALA A 56 1.90 -8.79 6.20
CA ALA A 56 0.75 -8.37 7.00
C ALA A 56 0.45 -9.39 8.11
N PRO A 57 -0.09 -8.94 9.27
CA PRO A 57 -0.47 -9.82 10.37
C PRO A 57 -1.52 -10.85 9.92
N ASP A 58 -1.45 -12.07 10.46
CA ASP A 58 -2.30 -13.19 10.03
C ASP A 58 -3.80 -12.87 10.08
N SER A 59 -4.23 -12.02 11.02
CA SER A 59 -5.62 -11.56 11.15
C SER A 59 -6.15 -10.77 9.95
N LEU A 60 -5.27 -10.19 9.14
CA LEU A 60 -5.59 -9.41 7.94
C LEU A 60 -5.16 -10.11 6.64
N ARG A 61 -4.53 -11.28 6.73
CA ARG A 61 -4.07 -12.03 5.55
C ARG A 61 -5.28 -12.47 4.72
N GLY A 62 -5.22 -12.20 3.41
CA GLY A 62 -6.29 -12.54 2.47
C GLY A 62 -7.55 -11.68 2.56
N ARG A 63 -7.52 -10.60 3.36
CA ARG A 63 -8.61 -9.61 3.45
C ARG A 63 -8.15 -8.26 2.91
N ASP A 64 -9.10 -7.38 2.62
CA ASP A 64 -8.79 -6.00 2.28
C ASP A 64 -8.32 -5.23 3.53
N TYR A 65 -7.14 -4.64 3.43
CA TYR A 65 -6.56 -3.79 4.46
C TYR A 65 -5.83 -2.59 3.84
N TYR A 66 -5.57 -1.60 4.68
CA TYR A 66 -4.77 -0.43 4.38
C TYR A 66 -3.53 -0.42 5.27
N ILE A 67 -2.45 0.16 4.77
CA ILE A 67 -1.29 0.54 5.57
C ILE A 67 -1.40 2.04 5.80
N THR A 68 -1.64 2.46 7.03
CA THR A 68 -1.90 3.88 7.35
C THR A 68 -0.67 4.61 7.87
N MET A 69 0.32 3.88 8.38
CA MET A 69 1.57 4.46 8.87
C MET A 69 2.71 3.44 8.78
N VAL A 70 3.90 3.93 8.40
CA VAL A 70 5.16 3.20 8.48
C VAL A 70 6.20 4.16 9.09
N LYS A 71 6.92 3.71 10.12
CA LYS A 71 7.96 4.50 10.77
C LYS A 71 9.15 3.64 11.16
N TRP A 72 10.36 4.09 10.87
CA TRP A 72 11.58 3.47 11.39
C TRP A 72 11.74 3.78 12.88
N ILE A 73 12.01 2.75 13.68
CA ILE A 73 12.32 2.87 15.11
C ILE A 73 13.77 2.53 15.44
N SER A 74 14.46 1.86 14.51
CA SER A 74 15.90 1.56 14.55
C SER A 74 16.39 1.34 13.11
N ASN A 75 17.69 1.14 12.91
CA ASN A 75 18.28 0.87 11.59
C ASN A 75 17.80 -0.47 10.98
N THR A 76 17.27 -1.37 11.80
CA THR A 76 16.78 -2.70 11.37
C THR A 76 15.31 -2.96 11.70
N ARG A 77 14.62 -1.99 12.32
CA ARG A 77 13.24 -2.18 12.78
C ARG A 77 12.31 -1.07 12.34
N THR A 78 11.15 -1.45 11.85
CA THR A 78 10.06 -0.56 11.43
C THR A 78 8.77 -0.89 12.14
N VAL A 79 8.02 0.14 12.52
CA VAL A 79 6.64 0.01 12.97
C VAL A 79 5.72 0.23 11.78
N VAL A 80 4.76 -0.66 11.61
CA VAL A 80 3.74 -0.60 10.56
C VAL A 80 2.37 -0.66 11.20
N ARG A 81 1.49 0.26 10.80
CA ARG A 81 0.08 0.27 11.21
C ARG A 81 -0.79 -0.23 10.07
N TRP A 82 -1.49 -1.33 10.34
CA TRP A 82 -2.45 -1.97 9.45
C TRP A 82 -3.86 -1.65 9.91
N LEU A 83 -4.74 -1.32 8.97
CA LEU A 83 -6.15 -1.01 9.24
C LEU A 83 -7.01 -1.87 8.32
N ASN A 84 -8.05 -2.51 8.83
CA ASN A 84 -8.96 -3.25 7.95
C ASN A 84 -9.82 -2.33 7.07
N ARG A 85 -10.43 -2.86 6.01
CA ARG A 85 -11.28 -2.07 5.09
C ARG A 85 -12.44 -1.35 5.77
N LEU A 86 -13.03 -1.96 6.80
CA LEU A 86 -14.11 -1.36 7.61
C LEU A 86 -13.60 -0.29 8.60
N GLN A 87 -12.28 -0.13 8.73
CA GLN A 87 -11.62 0.84 9.61
C GLN A 87 -11.96 0.73 11.10
N ASN A 88 -12.45 -0.42 11.57
CA ASN A 88 -12.77 -0.66 12.97
C ASN A 88 -11.72 -1.50 13.72
N ILE A 89 -10.73 -2.06 13.02
CA ILE A 89 -9.64 -2.84 13.60
C ILE A 89 -8.30 -2.27 13.12
N SER A 90 -7.51 -1.77 14.06
CA SER A 90 -6.14 -1.30 13.85
C SER A 90 -5.15 -2.26 14.52
N VAL A 91 -4.15 -2.72 13.77
CA VAL A 91 -3.06 -3.55 14.27
C VAL A 91 -1.76 -2.81 14.06
N LEU A 92 -0.99 -2.66 15.14
CA LEU A 92 0.37 -2.14 15.08
C LEU A 92 1.32 -3.33 15.12
N THR A 93 2.31 -3.36 14.25
CA THR A 93 3.33 -4.41 14.25
C THR A 93 4.72 -3.80 14.17
N VAL A 94 5.66 -4.40 14.87
CA VAL A 94 7.10 -4.15 14.70
C VAL A 94 7.65 -5.20 13.76
N CYS A 95 8.25 -4.77 12.66
CA CYS A 95 8.86 -5.62 11.66
C CYS A 95 10.37 -5.44 11.65
N GLU A 96 11.10 -6.57 11.66
CA GLU A 96 12.54 -6.62 11.47
C GLU A 96 12.84 -6.64 9.96
N THR A 97 13.62 -5.67 9.47
CA THR A 97 13.80 -5.44 8.04
C THR A 97 14.83 -6.37 7.39
N THR A 98 15.65 -7.05 8.20
CA THR A 98 16.64 -8.03 7.73
C THR A 98 16.02 -9.40 7.47
N THR A 99 14.99 -9.77 8.24
CA THR A 99 14.34 -11.10 8.15
C THR A 99 12.92 -11.04 7.60
N GLY A 100 12.26 -9.88 7.65
CA GLY A 100 10.85 -9.73 7.28
C GLY A 100 9.85 -10.18 8.32
N ALA A 101 10.33 -10.62 9.49
CA ALA A 101 9.47 -11.04 10.58
C ALA A 101 8.76 -9.83 11.19
N CYS A 102 7.43 -9.91 11.30
CA CYS A 102 6.61 -8.90 11.95
C CYS A 102 5.94 -9.49 13.20
N SER A 103 6.11 -8.83 14.35
CA SER A 103 5.45 -9.15 15.62
C SER A 103 4.46 -8.06 16.00
N LYS A 104 3.35 -8.43 16.64
CA LYS A 104 2.41 -7.46 17.23
C LYS A 104 3.00 -6.80 18.48
#